data_AF-A0A9D9NIH3-F1
#
_entry.id   AF-A0A9D9NIH3-F1
#
_cell.length_a   1.000
_cell.length_b   1.000
_cell.length_c   1.000
_cell.angle_alpha   90.00
_cell.angle_beta   90.00
_cell.angle_gamma   90.00
#
_symmetry.space_group_name_H-M   'P 1'
#
loop_
_entity.id
_entity.type
_entity.pdbx_description
1 polymer ?
#
loop_
_entity_poly.entity_id
_entity_poly.type
_entity_poly.pdbx_seq_one_letter_code
_entity_poly.pdbx_strand_id
1 'polypeptide(L)'
;MKRLAFIVLMAAAALAALSGCKKDDPAAPGIDVSGEWHLQSSDKIDISAEGIDVYVSFLSSGSFEIYQKISDGRYRHYTGTYSATGDHISGTYSDGSAWGSGYTAVVSGETLTLTSDNASKEVTVYAKEEIPAEVKDGAVEVKSAETSRTSPWL
;
A
#
# COMPACT_ATOMS: atom_id res chain seq x y z
N MET A 1 -15.95 -15.57 17.48
CA MET A 1 -15.98 -14.30 16.71
C MET A 1 -14.72 -14.26 15.87
N LYS A 2 -14.89 -14.13 14.55
CA LYS A 2 -13.84 -14.30 13.54
C LYS A 2 -12.73 -13.27 13.82
N ARG A 3 -11.53 -13.77 14.12
CA ARG A 3 -10.32 -12.96 14.29
C ARG A 3 -9.96 -12.40 12.92
N LEU A 4 -10.55 -11.25 12.58
CA LEU A 4 -10.29 -10.57 11.32
C LEU A 4 -8.81 -10.16 11.31
N ALA A 5 -8.21 -10.49 10.19
CA ALA A 5 -6.79 -10.53 9.97
C ALA A 5 -6.17 -9.12 10.10
N PHE A 6 -4.86 -9.10 10.37
CA PHE A 6 -4.01 -7.95 10.12
C PHE A 6 -3.99 -7.69 8.61
N ILE A 7 -5.08 -7.12 8.06
CA ILE A 7 -5.15 -6.73 6.66
C ILE A 7 -4.51 -5.34 6.59
N VAL A 8 -3.19 -5.35 6.40
CA VAL A 8 -2.56 -4.27 5.65
C VAL A 8 -3.26 -4.28 4.30
N LEU A 9 -3.92 -3.19 3.88
CA LEU A 9 -4.68 -3.13 2.61
C LEU A 9 -3.78 -3.35 1.35
N MET A 10 -2.50 -3.59 1.61
CA MET A 10 -1.40 -3.96 0.74
C MET A 10 -0.66 -5.16 1.39
N ALA A 11 -1.34 -6.28 1.61
CA ALA A 11 -0.91 -7.41 2.46
C ALA A 11 0.27 -8.23 1.91
N ALA A 12 1.52 -7.89 2.28
CA ALA A 12 2.76 -8.52 1.81
C ALA A 12 2.66 -10.05 1.59
N ALA A 13 2.72 -10.47 0.32
CA ALA A 13 2.81 -11.87 -0.06
C ALA A 13 4.22 -12.12 -0.62
N ALA A 14 5.06 -12.80 0.17
CA ALA A 14 6.40 -13.19 -0.26
C ALA A 14 6.31 -14.30 -1.32
N LEU A 15 6.41 -13.95 -2.60
CA LEU A 15 6.62 -14.92 -3.68
C LEU A 15 7.89 -14.57 -4.46
N ALA A 16 8.94 -15.37 -4.23
CA ALA A 16 10.14 -15.39 -5.06
C ALA A 16 9.88 -16.24 -6.30
N ALA A 17 10.04 -15.65 -7.50
CA ALA A 17 10.22 -16.43 -8.72
C ALA A 17 11.15 -15.69 -9.70
N LEU A 18 12.29 -16.33 -9.95
CA LEU A 18 13.26 -16.03 -11.00
C LEU A 18 12.62 -16.34 -12.38
N SER A 19 12.82 -15.49 -13.40
CA SER A 19 13.22 -15.91 -14.76
C SER A 19 13.07 -14.83 -15.83
N GLY A 20 14.15 -14.65 -16.61
CA GLY A 20 14.08 -14.64 -18.08
C GLY A 20 13.81 -13.31 -18.77
N CYS A 21 14.84 -12.49 -18.99
CA CYS A 21 14.79 -11.42 -19.99
C CYS A 21 14.65 -12.04 -21.40
N LYS A 22 13.43 -12.09 -21.93
CA LYS A 22 13.22 -12.00 -23.38
C LYS A 22 13.46 -10.54 -23.78
N LYS A 23 13.79 -10.32 -25.05
CA LYS A 23 13.98 -8.97 -25.61
C LYS A 23 12.63 -8.25 -25.58
N ASP A 24 12.50 -7.26 -24.70
CA ASP A 24 11.27 -6.51 -24.49
C ASP A 24 11.29 -5.22 -25.31
N ASP A 25 10.16 -4.93 -25.97
CA ASP A 25 9.82 -3.59 -26.47
C ASP A 25 9.96 -2.56 -25.33
N PRO A 26 10.23 -1.27 -25.62
CA PRO A 26 10.31 -0.26 -24.57
C PRO A 26 8.99 -0.24 -23.80
N ALA A 27 9.07 -0.45 -22.49
CA ALA A 27 7.93 -0.45 -21.60
C ALA A 27 7.16 0.87 -21.74
N ALA A 28 5.82 0.80 -21.74
CA ALA A 28 4.98 1.98 -21.77
C ALA A 28 5.31 2.92 -20.58
N PRO A 29 5.29 4.25 -20.78
CA PRO A 29 5.50 5.18 -19.67
C PRO A 29 4.47 4.93 -18.57
N GLY A 30 4.92 4.99 -17.31
CA GLY A 30 4.07 4.76 -16.15
C GLY A 30 3.03 5.87 -15.95
N ILE A 31 1.87 5.48 -15.44
CA ILE A 31 0.81 6.38 -14.97
C ILE A 31 1.35 7.26 -13.84
N ASP A 32 1.03 8.56 -13.89
CA ASP A 32 1.36 9.48 -12.81
C ASP A 32 0.30 9.42 -11.70
N VAL A 33 0.67 8.78 -10.59
CA VAL A 33 -0.14 8.68 -9.37
C VAL A 33 0.32 9.64 -8.28
N SER A 34 1.28 10.53 -8.59
CA SER A 34 1.89 11.38 -7.58
C SER A 34 0.86 12.32 -6.91
N GLY A 35 1.00 12.46 -5.59
CA GLY A 35 0.08 13.23 -4.75
C GLY A 35 -0.30 12.51 -3.47
N GLU A 36 -1.09 13.20 -2.65
CA GLU A 36 -1.66 12.69 -1.41
C GLU A 36 -3.12 12.29 -1.64
N TRP A 37 -3.50 11.12 -1.12
CA TRP A 37 -4.77 10.46 -1.38
C TRP A 37 -5.35 9.87 -0.09
N HIS A 38 -6.67 9.96 0.09
CA HIS A 38 -7.41 9.45 1.24
C HIS A 38 -8.45 8.42 0.81
N LEU A 39 -8.44 7.25 1.43
CA LEU A 39 -9.33 6.13 1.12
C LEU A 39 -10.80 6.49 1.39
N GLN A 40 -11.62 6.40 0.35
CA GLN A 40 -13.05 6.69 0.43
C GLN A 40 -13.91 5.42 0.43
N SER A 41 -13.47 4.35 -0.23
CA SER A 41 -14.21 3.08 -0.25
C SER A 41 -13.35 1.88 -0.64
N SER A 42 -13.79 0.70 -0.20
CA SER A 42 -13.38 -0.63 -0.69
C SER A 42 -14.64 -1.41 -1.09
N ASP A 43 -14.56 -2.20 -2.16
CA ASP A 43 -15.64 -3.09 -2.58
C ASP A 43 -15.66 -4.42 -1.79
N LYS A 44 -14.63 -4.69 -0.97
CA LYS A 44 -14.52 -5.91 -0.15
C LYS A 44 -14.75 -5.67 1.34
N ILE A 45 -14.56 -4.45 1.82
CA ILE A 45 -14.60 -4.11 3.24
C ILE A 45 -15.44 -2.84 3.45
N ASP A 46 -16.34 -2.86 4.43
CA ASP A 46 -17.00 -1.65 4.91
C ASP A 46 -16.03 -0.88 5.81
N ILE A 47 -15.34 0.11 5.22
CA ILE A 47 -14.29 0.86 5.91
C ILE A 47 -14.83 1.65 7.11
N SER A 48 -16.09 2.09 7.06
CA SER A 48 -16.70 2.84 8.16
C SER A 48 -17.04 1.93 9.31
N ALA A 49 -17.61 0.75 9.04
CA ALA A 49 -17.96 -0.22 10.08
C ALA A 49 -16.72 -0.80 10.78
N GLU A 50 -15.63 -0.98 10.04
CA GLU A 50 -14.35 -1.49 10.58
C GLU A 50 -13.46 -0.38 11.17
N GLY A 51 -13.88 0.90 11.05
CA GLY A 51 -13.09 2.06 11.49
C GLY A 51 -11.73 2.14 10.79
N ILE A 52 -11.68 1.78 9.52
CA ILE A 52 -10.47 1.85 8.68
C ILE A 52 -10.37 3.25 8.11
N ASP A 53 -9.19 3.85 8.28
CA ASP A 53 -8.85 5.12 7.67
C ASP A 53 -7.42 5.05 7.13
N VAL A 54 -7.22 5.46 5.88
CA VAL A 54 -5.96 5.29 5.15
C VAL A 54 -5.66 6.52 4.31
N TYR A 55 -4.49 7.10 4.54
CA TYR A 55 -3.87 8.08 3.66
C TYR A 55 -2.66 7.47 2.97
N VAL A 56 -2.43 7.83 1.71
CA VAL A 56 -1.22 7.48 0.95
C VAL A 56 -0.66 8.69 0.23
N SER A 57 0.64 8.91 0.35
CA SER A 57 1.40 9.90 -0.41
C SER A 57 2.31 9.18 -1.40
N PHE A 58 2.14 9.44 -2.68
CA PHE A 58 3.05 9.00 -3.74
C PHE A 58 3.93 10.17 -4.16
N LEU A 59 5.22 10.08 -3.86
CA LEU A 59 6.19 11.10 -4.22
C LEU A 59 6.71 10.85 -5.64
N SER A 60 6.88 11.92 -6.43
CA SER A 60 7.43 11.84 -7.79
C SER A 60 8.85 11.26 -7.86
N SER A 61 9.54 11.12 -6.72
CA SER A 61 10.82 10.42 -6.57
C SER A 61 10.71 8.89 -6.61
N GLY A 62 9.49 8.33 -6.63
CA GLY A 62 9.25 6.89 -6.55
C GLY A 62 9.21 6.36 -5.11
N SER A 63 9.03 7.22 -4.11
CA SER A 63 8.81 6.84 -2.71
C SER A 63 7.34 6.96 -2.33
N PHE A 64 6.89 6.19 -1.35
CA PHE A 64 5.56 6.35 -0.78
C PHE A 64 5.58 6.45 0.74
N GLU A 65 4.53 7.05 1.28
CA GLU A 65 4.16 7.06 2.70
C GLU A 65 2.70 6.61 2.83
N ILE A 66 2.41 5.67 3.72
CA ILE A 66 1.05 5.21 4.03
C ILE A 66 0.80 5.41 5.52
N TYR A 67 -0.29 6.07 5.85
CA TYR A 67 -0.77 6.25 7.22
C TYR A 67 -2.07 5.47 7.36
N GLN A 68 -2.04 4.35 8.09
CA GLN A 68 -3.19 3.46 8.25
C GLN A 68 -3.64 3.39 9.71
N LYS A 69 -4.92 3.64 9.94
CA LYS A 69 -5.62 3.37 11.20
C LYS A 69 -6.68 2.30 10.97
N ILE A 70 -6.86 1.45 11.98
CA ILE A 70 -7.92 0.42 12.02
C ILE A 70 -8.60 0.53 13.39
N SER A 71 -9.93 0.62 13.39
CA SER A 71 -10.74 0.84 14.58
C SER A 71 -10.24 2.07 15.39
N ASP A 72 -10.29 2.01 16.71
CA ASP A 72 -9.88 3.10 17.61
C ASP A 72 -8.36 3.18 17.84
N GLY A 73 -7.57 2.56 16.97
CA GLY A 73 -6.11 2.56 17.05
C GLY A 73 -5.45 3.91 16.72
N ARG A 74 -4.12 3.94 16.83
CA ARG A 74 -3.29 5.02 16.26
C ARG A 74 -2.98 4.71 14.80
N TYR A 75 -2.70 5.76 14.02
CA TYR A 75 -2.14 5.56 12.69
C TYR A 75 -0.80 4.83 12.79
N ARG A 76 -0.58 3.93 11.86
CA ARG A 76 0.69 3.28 11.57
C ARG A 76 1.27 3.89 10.32
N HIS A 77 2.52 4.33 10.40
CA HIS A 77 3.24 4.91 9.27
C HIS A 77 4.11 3.84 8.60
N TYR A 78 3.90 3.64 7.31
CA TYR A 78 4.66 2.74 6.46
C TYR A 78 5.30 3.53 5.33
N THR A 79 6.60 3.38 5.15
CA THR A 79 7.33 3.99 4.04
C THR A 79 7.82 2.93 3.06
N GLY A 80 8.20 3.34 1.86
CA GLY A 80 8.81 2.45 0.89
C GLY A 80 9.04 3.10 -0.46
N THR A 81 9.29 2.28 -1.47
CA THR A 81 9.42 2.69 -2.87
C THR A 81 8.33 2.05 -3.72
N TYR A 82 7.91 2.74 -4.77
CA TYR A 82 6.96 2.23 -5.74
C TYR A 82 7.47 2.43 -7.17
N SER A 83 6.92 1.65 -8.08
CA SER A 83 7.19 1.74 -9.51
C SER A 83 5.87 1.72 -10.28
N ALA A 84 5.83 2.42 -11.41
CA ALA A 84 4.69 2.45 -12.32
C ALA A 84 5.15 2.15 -13.74
N THR A 85 4.48 1.21 -14.41
CA THR A 85 4.71 0.84 -15.81
C THR A 85 3.36 0.68 -16.49
N GLY A 86 3.05 1.50 -17.50
CA GLY A 86 1.68 1.62 -17.98
C GLY A 86 0.75 2.03 -16.84
N ASP A 87 -0.39 1.36 -16.68
CA ASP A 87 -1.34 1.54 -15.58
C ASP A 87 -1.00 0.71 -14.33
N HIS A 88 0.00 -0.16 -14.39
CA HIS A 88 0.33 -1.06 -13.30
C HIS A 88 1.32 -0.42 -12.31
N ILE A 89 0.96 -0.43 -11.03
CA ILE A 89 1.81 0.02 -9.92
C ILE A 89 2.11 -1.14 -8.96
N SER A 90 3.34 -1.13 -8.41
CA SER A 90 3.76 -2.04 -7.35
C SER A 90 4.69 -1.31 -6.40
N GLY A 91 4.85 -1.84 -5.18
CA GLY A 91 5.74 -1.24 -4.19
C GLY A 91 6.41 -2.23 -3.27
N THR A 92 7.47 -1.75 -2.64
CA THR A 92 8.27 -2.44 -1.63
C THR A 92 8.36 -1.54 -0.41
N TYR A 93 7.95 -2.04 0.75
CA TYR A 93 8.12 -1.34 2.02
C TYR A 93 9.59 -1.18 2.37
N SER A 94 9.91 -0.22 3.22
CA SER A 94 11.27 0.02 3.71
C SER A 94 11.87 -1.17 4.46
N ASP A 95 11.05 -2.13 4.92
CA ASP A 95 11.51 -3.39 5.49
C ASP A 95 11.90 -4.46 4.45
N GLY A 96 11.76 -4.15 3.16
CA GLY A 96 12.05 -5.04 2.03
C GLY A 96 10.88 -5.93 1.63
N SER A 97 9.76 -5.92 2.35
CA SER A 97 8.58 -6.68 1.98
C SER A 97 7.89 -6.03 0.78
N ALA A 98 7.53 -6.82 -0.23
CA ALA A 98 6.68 -6.34 -1.30
C ALA A 98 5.27 -6.00 -0.77
N TRP A 99 4.55 -5.11 -1.46
CA TRP A 99 3.11 -4.99 -1.28
C TRP A 99 2.41 -6.33 -1.53
N GLY A 100 1.21 -6.48 -0.98
CA GLY A 100 0.42 -7.70 -1.13
C GLY A 100 -0.09 -8.01 -2.53
N SER A 101 0.03 -7.04 -3.41
CA SER A 101 -0.36 -7.15 -4.80
C SER A 101 0.35 -6.08 -5.61
N GLY A 102 0.47 -6.31 -6.91
CA GLY A 102 0.44 -5.20 -7.87
C GLY A 102 -0.98 -4.66 -7.98
N TYR A 103 -1.12 -3.44 -8.48
CA TYR A 103 -2.42 -2.82 -8.70
C TYR A 103 -2.48 -2.20 -10.08
N THR A 104 -3.59 -2.40 -10.75
CA THR A 104 -3.98 -1.54 -11.87
C THR A 104 -4.51 -0.23 -11.31
N ALA A 105 -3.91 0.89 -11.69
CA ALA A 105 -4.26 2.23 -11.25
C ALA A 105 -5.00 3.00 -12.34
N VAL A 106 -6.05 3.73 -11.93
CA VAL A 106 -6.77 4.67 -12.79
C VAL A 106 -6.86 6.00 -12.05
N VAL A 107 -6.33 7.06 -12.66
CA VAL A 107 -6.45 8.43 -12.17
C VAL A 107 -7.47 9.17 -13.03
N SER A 108 -8.50 9.74 -12.39
CA SER A 108 -9.54 10.52 -13.05
C SER A 108 -9.81 11.79 -12.25
N GLY A 109 -9.11 12.88 -12.60
CA GLY A 109 -9.17 14.14 -11.86
C GLY A 109 -8.64 13.98 -10.44
N GLU A 110 -9.50 14.18 -9.45
CA GLU A 110 -9.16 14.08 -8.02
C GLU A 110 -9.48 12.70 -7.44
N THR A 111 -9.62 11.68 -8.29
CA THR A 111 -9.90 10.30 -7.86
C THR A 111 -8.82 9.35 -8.34
N LEU A 112 -8.31 8.53 -7.43
CA LEU A 112 -7.43 7.40 -7.71
C LEU A 112 -8.19 6.11 -7.40
N THR A 113 -8.32 5.24 -8.38
CA THR A 113 -8.87 3.89 -8.20
C THR A 113 -7.75 2.86 -8.35
N LEU A 114 -7.60 1.99 -7.36
CA LEU A 114 -6.65 0.87 -7.38
C LEU A 114 -7.42 -0.44 -7.39
N THR A 115 -7.11 -1.29 -8.38
CA THR A 115 -7.64 -2.66 -8.48
C THR A 115 -6.50 -3.65 -8.24
N SER A 116 -6.62 -4.49 -7.22
CA SER A 116 -5.58 -5.47 -6.90
C SER A 116 -5.46 -6.54 -8.00
N ASP A 117 -4.24 -6.88 -8.38
CA ASP A 117 -3.97 -7.93 -9.38
C ASP A 117 -4.11 -9.36 -8.84
N ASN A 118 -4.13 -9.54 -7.52
CA ASN A 118 -4.33 -10.84 -6.89
C ASN A 118 -5.76 -11.38 -7.08
N ALA A 119 -6.06 -12.55 -6.50
CA ALA A 119 -7.33 -13.24 -6.68
C ALA A 119 -8.56 -12.51 -6.08
N SER A 120 -8.37 -11.57 -5.14
CA SER A 120 -9.50 -10.83 -4.55
C SER A 120 -10.13 -9.86 -5.55
N LYS A 121 -9.32 -9.32 -6.48
CA LYS A 121 -9.71 -8.22 -7.37
C LYS A 121 -10.39 -7.09 -6.57
N GLU A 122 -9.85 -6.79 -5.40
CA GLU A 122 -10.31 -5.70 -4.56
C GLU A 122 -10.15 -4.38 -5.30
N VAL A 123 -11.20 -3.57 -5.27
CA VAL A 123 -11.23 -2.22 -5.82
C VAL A 123 -11.30 -1.25 -4.65
N THR A 124 -10.33 -0.36 -4.58
CA THR A 124 -10.29 0.73 -3.60
C THR A 124 -10.30 2.06 -4.33
N VAL A 125 -11.03 3.02 -3.78
CA VAL A 125 -11.17 4.37 -4.35
C VAL A 125 -10.66 5.37 -3.33
N TYR A 126 -9.77 6.25 -3.77
CA TYR A 126 -9.21 7.33 -2.99
C TYR A 126 -9.57 8.68 -3.60
N ALA A 127 -9.79 9.67 -2.75
CA ALA A 127 -9.91 11.07 -3.14
C ALA A 127 -8.58 11.78 -2.93
N LYS A 128 -8.26 12.76 -3.78
CA LYS A 128 -7.09 13.61 -3.60
C LYS A 128 -7.30 14.51 -2.39
N GLU A 129 -6.43 14.38 -1.40
CA GLU A 129 -6.59 15.06 -0.11
C GLU A 129 -5.23 15.20 0.57
N GLU A 130 -4.94 16.40 1.09
CA GLU A 130 -3.73 16.62 1.88
C GLU A 130 -3.82 15.83 3.19
N ILE A 131 -2.74 15.16 3.56
CA ILE A 131 -2.67 14.37 4.78
C ILE A 131 -2.60 15.34 5.98
N PRO A 132 -3.57 15.31 6.91
CA PRO A 132 -3.58 16.21 8.05
C PRO A 132 -2.32 16.08 8.91
N ALA A 133 -1.81 17.20 9.43
CA ALA A 133 -0.62 17.20 10.28
C ALA A 133 -0.77 16.27 11.51
N GLU A 134 -1.96 16.20 12.09
CA GLU A 134 -2.27 15.31 13.22
C GLU A 134 -2.15 13.81 12.87
N VAL A 135 -2.39 13.44 11.61
CA VAL A 135 -2.18 12.08 11.12
C VAL A 135 -0.68 11.79 11.05
N LYS A 136 0.11 12.72 10.52
CA LYS A 136 1.57 12.59 10.42
C LYS A 136 2.23 12.52 11.81
N ASP A 137 1.91 13.48 12.67
CA ASP A 137 2.50 13.63 14.01
C ASP A 137 2.03 12.54 14.99
N GLY A 138 0.80 12.03 14.81
CA GLY A 138 0.20 11.01 15.66
C GLY A 138 0.56 9.57 15.28
N ALA A 139 1.22 9.37 14.13
CA ALA A 139 1.50 8.03 13.62
C ALA A 139 2.69 7.35 14.30
N VAL A 140 2.60 6.03 14.40
CA VAL A 140 3.67 5.17 14.89
C VAL A 140 4.39 4.55 13.69
N GLU A 141 5.68 4.83 13.57
CA GLU A 141 6.55 4.20 12.58
C GLU A 141 6.53 2.68 12.69
N VAL A 142 6.20 2.01 11.59
CA VAL A 142 6.32 0.56 11.49
C VAL A 142 7.73 0.23 11.00
N LYS A 143 8.63 0.04 11.96
CA LYS A 143 9.96 -0.50 11.68
C LYS A 143 9.84 -2.01 11.40
N SER A 144 10.68 -2.51 10.50
CA SER A 144 10.88 -3.95 10.30
C SER A 144 10.95 -4.66 11.64
N ALA A 145 10.28 -5.80 11.77
CA ALA A 145 10.52 -6.66 12.92
C ALA A 145 12.02 -6.93 13.03
N GLU A 146 12.66 -6.40 14.07
CA GLU A 146 13.98 -6.83 14.49
C GLU A 146 13.88 -8.36 14.56
N THR A 147 14.65 -9.05 13.73
CA THR A 147 14.91 -10.46 13.92
C THR A 147 15.68 -10.58 15.23
N SER A 148 14.97 -10.52 16.35
CA SER A 148 15.47 -10.93 17.65
C SER A 148 15.63 -12.44 17.60
N ARG A 149 16.75 -12.83 17.00
CA ARG A 149 17.32 -14.16 17.07
C ARG A 149 17.80 -14.37 18.51
N THR A 150 16.87 -14.61 19.43
CA THR A 150 17.20 -15.27 20.70
C THR A 150 16.56 -16.65 20.65
N SER A 151 17.37 -17.64 20.25
CA SER A 151 17.03 -19.05 20.40
C SER A 151 17.28 -19.40 21.87
N PRO A 152 16.25 -19.76 22.68
CA PRO A 152 16.42 -20.07 24.09
C PRO A 152 16.71 -21.56 24.32
N TRP A 153 17.61 -22.15 23.52
CA TRP A 153 18.10 -23.50 23.78
C TRP A 153 19.53 -23.42 24.34
N LEU A 154 19.59 -23.12 25.64
CA LEU A 154 20.46 -23.79 26.60
C LEU A 154 19.56 -24.64 27.51
#